data_AF-A0A3D2Z5N0-F1
#
_entry.id   AF-A0A3D2Z5N0-F1
#
_cell.length_a   1.000
_cell.length_b   1.000
_cell.length_c   1.000
_cell.angle_alpha   90.00
_cell.angle_beta   90.00
_cell.angle_gamma   90.00
#
_symmetry.space_group_name_H-M   'P 1'
#
loop_
_entity.id
_entity.type
_entity.pdbx_description
1 polymer ?
#
loop_
_entity_poly.entity_id
_entity_poly.type
_entity_poly.pdbx_seq_one_letter_code
_entity_poly.pdbx_strand_id
1 'polypeptide(L)' 'FDILHHLAPTLALNLQVVHLDHRLRPDSATDAAYVKALAERHGWPVTVESADVAAKSREFSLS' A
#
# COMPACT_ATOMS: atom_id res chain seq x y z
N PHE A 1 6.79 -9.82 13.35
CA PHE A 1 6.16 -9.69 12.01
C PHE A 1 6.24 -8.21 11.69
N ASP A 2 7.44 -7.72 11.35
CA ASP A 2 7.81 -6.28 11.36
C ASP A 2 9.35 -6.12 11.25
N ILE A 3 10.03 -7.01 10.54
CA ILE A 3 11.51 -7.05 10.49
C ILE A 3 12.09 -5.69 10.07
N LEU A 4 11.50 -5.04 9.06
CA LEU A 4 11.92 -3.71 8.62
C LEU A 4 11.78 -2.65 9.70
N HIS A 5 10.75 -2.73 10.55
CA HIS A 5 10.57 -1.81 11.69
C HIS A 5 11.73 -1.89 12.67
N HIS A 6 12.11 -3.11 13.04
CA HIS A 6 13.19 -3.34 14.00
C HIS A 6 14.57 -3.01 13.43
N LEU A 7 14.77 -3.23 12.13
CA LEU A 7 16.06 -2.95 11.47
C LEU A 7 16.19 -1.49 11.02
N ALA A 8 15.10 -0.75 10.86
CA ALA A 8 15.14 0.63 10.37
C ALA A 8 16.10 1.54 11.14
N PRO A 9 16.17 1.52 12.48
CA PRO A 9 17.14 2.33 13.22
C PRO A 9 18.59 1.94 12.93
N THR A 10 18.90 0.64 12.90
CA THR A 10 20.26 0.12 12.65
C THR A 10 20.72 0.38 11.23
N LEU A 11 19.79 0.35 10.27
CA LEU A 11 20.04 0.59 8.85
C LEU A 11 19.88 2.07 8.45
N ALA A 12 19.59 2.97 9.41
CA ALA A 12 19.30 4.38 9.17
C ALA A 12 18.23 4.61 8.08
N LEU A 13 17.16 3.81 8.11
CA LEU A 13 16.04 3.89 7.16
C LEU A 13 14.86 4.66 7.76
N ASN A 14 14.19 5.43 6.91
CA ASN A 14 12.88 5.99 7.19
C ASN A 14 11.82 5.15 6.46
N LEU A 15 10.91 4.54 7.21
CA LEU A 15 9.86 3.70 6.63
C LEU A 15 8.64 4.54 6.25
N GLN A 16 8.11 4.29 5.06
CA GLN A 16 6.83 4.81 4.58
C GLN A 16 6.05 3.67 3.93
N VAL A 17 4.76 3.59 4.24
CA VAL A 17 3.85 2.62 3.63
C VAL A 17 3.14 3.29 2.46
N VAL A 18 3.14 2.61 1.31
CA VAL A 18 2.38 3.04 0.13
C VAL A 18 1.53 1.87 -0.34
N HIS A 19 0.24 2.10 -0.49
CA HIS A 19 -0.69 1.13 -1.04
C HIS A 19 -1.50 1.75 -2.18
N LEU A 20 -1.58 1.02 -3.30
CA LEU A 20 -2.48 1.35 -4.40
C LEU A 20 -3.58 0.29 -4.44
N ASP A 21 -4.80 0.70 -4.09
CA ASP A 21 -6.00 -0.10 -4.30
C ASP A 21 -6.26 -0.20 -5.80
N HIS A 22 -6.00 -1.37 -6.37
CA HIS A 22 -6.07 -1.62 -7.80
C HIS A 22 -7.49 -1.91 -8.31
N ARG A 23 -8.49 -2.07 -7.42
CA ARG A 23 -9.90 -2.31 -7.77
C ARG A 23 -10.19 -3.51 -8.70
N LEU A 24 -9.30 -4.51 -8.73
CA LEU A 24 -9.49 -5.71 -9.57
C LEU A 24 -10.43 -6.73 -8.92
N ARG A 25 -10.50 -6.72 -7.59
CA ARG A 25 -11.44 -7.55 -6.82
C ARG A 25 -12.46 -6.64 -6.13
N PRO A 26 -13.71 -7.09 -5.94
CA PRO A 26 -14.73 -6.30 -5.25
C PRO A 26 -14.35 -5.90 -3.82
N ASP A 27 -13.50 -6.68 -3.17
CA ASP A 27 -13.09 -6.53 -1.77
C ASP A 27 -11.74 -5.81 -1.60
N SER A 28 -11.10 -5.33 -2.67
CA SER A 28 -9.76 -4.71 -2.59
C SER A 28 -9.71 -3.46 -1.69
N ALA A 29 -10.82 -2.75 -1.52
CA ALA A 29 -10.93 -1.65 -0.55
C ALA A 29 -10.71 -2.10 0.90
N THR A 30 -11.02 -3.37 1.22
CA THR A 30 -10.76 -3.95 2.55
C THR A 30 -9.26 -4.11 2.78
N ASP A 31 -8.51 -4.52 1.77
CA ASP A 31 -7.05 -4.61 1.83
C ASP A 31 -6.44 -3.21 2.08
N ALA A 32 -6.93 -2.20 1.37
CA ALA A 32 -6.49 -0.82 1.55
C ALA A 32 -6.77 -0.28 2.96
N ALA A 33 -7.97 -0.55 3.49
CA ALA A 33 -8.34 -0.18 4.86
C ALA A 33 -7.48 -0.90 5.91
N TYR A 34 -7.22 -2.20 5.70
CA TYR A 34 -6.36 -3.00 6.56
C TYR A 34 -4.92 -2.46 6.60
N VAL A 35 -4.34 -2.17 5.43
CA VAL A 35 -2.97 -1.64 5.34
C VAL A 35 -2.87 -0.27 6.01
N LYS A 36 -3.85 0.61 5.80
CA LYS A 36 -3.90 1.92 6.47
C LYS A 36 -3.91 1.77 7.98
N ALA A 37 -4.82 0.96 8.52
CA ALA A 37 -4.93 0.73 9.96
C ALA A 37 -3.68 0.07 10.55
N LEU A 38 -3.02 -0.81 9.79
CA LEU A 38 -1.75 -1.42 10.17
C LEU A 38 -0.64 -0.38 10.27
N ALA A 39 -0.48 0.48 9.27
CA ALA A 39 0.53 1.54 9.29
C ALA A 39 0.30 2.54 10.43
N GLU A 40 -0.95 2.97 10.64
CA GLU A 40 -1.34 3.88 11.72
C GLU A 40 -1.03 3.30 13.09
N ARG A 41 -1.32 2.00 13.32
CA ARG A 41 -0.97 1.30 14.56
C ARG A 41 0.53 1.28 14.87
N HIS A 42 1.37 1.25 13.84
CA HIS A 42 2.82 1.29 13.99
C HIS A 42 3.40 2.71 13.92
N GLY A 43 2.55 3.74 13.77
CA GLY A 43 2.97 5.14 13.65
C GLY A 43 3.74 5.46 12.36
N TRP A 44 3.59 4.66 11.30
CA TRP A 44 4.28 4.89 10.03
C TRP A 44 3.50 5.87 9.15
N PRO A 45 4.18 6.79 8.45
CA PRO A 45 3.58 7.54 7.36
C PRO A 45 2.97 6.58 6.34
N VAL A 46 1.73 6.87 5.91
CA VAL A 46 1.00 6.04 4.95
C VAL A 46 0.31 6.86 3.89
N THR A 47 0.50 6.45 2.64
CA THR A 47 -0.23 6.97 1.47
C THR A 47 -1.05 5.84 0.87
N VAL A 48 -2.34 6.07 0.71
CA VAL A 48 -3.26 5.13 0.05
C VAL A 48 -3.93 5.84 -1.11
N GLU A 49 -3.76 5.29 -2.30
CA GLU A 49 -4.42 5.74 -3.53
C GLU A 49 -5.29 4.63 -4.10
N SER A 50 -6.24 4.96 -4.98
CA SER A 50 -7.10 3.99 -5.65
C SER A 50 -7.16 4.26 -7.15
N ALA A 51 -7.06 3.21 -7.96
CA ALA A 51 -7.13 3.29 -9.41
C ALA A 51 -7.79 2.05 -9.99
N ASP A 52 -8.67 2.22 -10.99
CA ASP A 52 -9.13 1.12 -11.82
C ASP A 52 -8.01 0.75 -12.81
N VAL A 53 -7.15 -0.17 -12.39
CA VAL A 53 -5.99 -0.56 -13.20
C VAL A 53 -6.41 -1.36 -14.44
N ALA A 54 -7.57 -2.03 -14.42
CA ALA A 54 -8.10 -2.73 -15.59
C ALA A 54 -8.55 -1.73 -16.68
N ALA A 55 -9.21 -0.64 -16.28
CA ALA A 55 -9.55 0.46 -17.19
C ALA A 55 -8.29 1.12 -17.77
N LYS A 56 -7.28 1.37 -16.92
CA LYS A 56 -6.02 1.97 -17.36
C LYS A 56 -5.24 1.06 -18.32
N SER A 57 -5.14 -0.24 -18.05
CA SER A 57 -4.46 -1.19 -18.98
C SER A 57 -5.08 -1.15 -20.38
N ARG A 58 -6.42 -1.07 -20.48
CA ARG A 58 -7.12 -0.91 -21.76
C ARG A 58 -6.81 0.42 -22.45
N GLU A 59 -6.74 1.52 -21.70
CA GLU A 59 -6.40 2.85 -22.22
C GLU A 59 -4.96 2.89 -22.77
N PHE A 60 -4.02 2.25 -22.08
CA PHE A 60 -2.60 2.26 -22.45
C PHE A 60 -2.19 1.12 -23.41
N SER A 61 -3.13 0.29 -23.85
CA SER A 61 -2.83 -0.91 -24.66
C SER A 61 -1.79 -1.85 -24.03
N LEU A 62 -1.80 -1.93 -22.70
CA LEU A 62 -0.92 -2.80 -21.92
C LEU A 62 -1.61 -4.15 -21.69
N SER A 63 -0.94 -5.25 -22.08
CA SER A 63 -1.42 -6.63 -21.94
C SER A 63 -1.28 -7.17 -20.52
#